data_AF-A0A6I1QJS7-F1
#
_entry.id   AF-A0A6I1QJS7-F1
#
_cell.length_a   1.000
_cell.length_b   1.000
_cell.length_c   1.000
_cell.angle_alpha   90.00
_cell.angle_beta   90.00
_cell.angle_gamma   90.00
#
_symmetry.space_group_name_H-M   'P 1'
#
loop_
_entity.id
_entity.type
_entity.pdbx_description
1 polymer ?
#
loop_
_entity_poly.entity_id
_entity_poly.type
_entity_poly.pdbx_seq_one_letter_code
_entity_poly.pdbx_strand_id
1 'polypeptide(L)' 'MKLLKTYWLGLTLLCLSLFSAMAFWVGDPTVADDGRLRESFAFIPLAWLFLAGGLVSLICAFLWGKKHK' A
#
# COMPACT_ATOMS: atom_id res chain seq x y z
N MET A 1 -12.39 -14.68 14.46
CA MET A 1 -10.97 -14.59 14.03
C MET A 1 -10.67 -15.21 12.65
N LYS A 2 -11.37 -16.25 12.16
CA LYS A 2 -11.11 -16.84 10.83
C LYS A 2 -11.20 -15.81 9.69
N LEU A 3 -12.25 -14.99 9.67
CA LEU A 3 -12.44 -13.95 8.65
C LEU A 3 -11.29 -12.93 8.60
N LEU A 4 -10.88 -12.41 9.77
CA LEU A 4 -9.77 -11.47 9.85
C LEU A 4 -8.46 -12.07 9.32
N LYS A 5 -8.18 -13.35 9.62
CA LYS A 5 -7.02 -14.07 9.06
C LYS A 5 -7.09 -14.20 7.53
N THR A 6 -8.28 -14.38 6.97
CA THR A 6 -8.48 -14.53 5.51
C THR A 6 -8.20 -13.24 4.74
N TYR A 7 -8.54 -12.08 5.30
CA TYR A 7 -8.37 -10.78 4.63
C TYR A 7 -7.16 -9.98 5.13
N TRP A 8 -6.38 -10.51 6.07
CA TRP A 8 -5.27 -9.81 6.73
C TRP A 8 -4.23 -9.27 5.75
N LEU A 9 -3.86 -10.07 4.75
CA LEU A 9 -2.86 -9.67 3.75
C LEU A 9 -3.37 -8.47 2.92
N GLY A 10 -4.61 -8.53 2.44
CA GLY A 10 -5.20 -7.42 1.69
C GLY A 10 -5.30 -6.15 2.52
N LEU A 11 -5.72 -6.27 3.79
CA LEU A 11 -5.82 -5.15 4.71
C LEU A 11 -4.44 -4.51 5.00
N THR A 12 -3.42 -5.33 5.28
CA THR A 12 -2.06 -4.82 5.53
C THR A 12 -1.48 -4.10 4.32
N LEU A 13 -1.68 -4.62 3.11
CA LEU A 13 -1.25 -3.94 1.88
C LEU A 13 -2.00 -2.61 1.66
N LEU A 14 -3.30 -2.55 1.94
CA LEU A 14 -4.03 -1.29 1.87
C LEU A 14 -3.52 -0.26 2.89
N CYS A 15 -3.22 -0.69 4.11
CA CYS A 15 -2.60 0.19 5.11
C CYS A 15 -1.23 0.71 4.67
N LEU A 16 -0.40 -0.15 4.07
CA LEU A 16 0.92 0.26 3.53
C LEU A 16 0.79 1.22 2.35
N SER A 17 -0.22 1.05 1.51
CA SER A 17 -0.54 1.99 0.42
C SER A 17 -0.88 3.38 0.97
N LEU A 18 -1.80 3.44 1.94
CA LEU A 18 -2.16 4.67 2.64
C LEU A 18 -0.96 5.33 3.31
N PHE A 19 -0.15 4.55 4.03
CA PHE A 19 1.05 5.05 4.69
C PHE A 19 2.04 5.63 3.67
N SER A 20 2.25 4.96 2.54
CA SER A 20 3.12 5.45 1.46
C SER A 20 2.59 6.75 0.87
N ALA A 21 1.29 6.83 0.56
CA ALA A 21 0.67 8.05 0.04
C ALA A 21 0.79 9.23 1.03
N MET A 22 0.60 8.98 2.33
CA MET A 22 0.78 9.99 3.37
C MET A 22 2.25 10.41 3.50
N ALA A 23 3.19 9.46 3.45
CA ALA A 23 4.62 9.76 3.52
C ALA A 23 5.08 10.64 2.35
N PHE A 24 4.50 10.47 1.16
CA PHE A 24 4.72 11.38 0.05
C PHE A 24 4.18 12.79 0.34
N TRP A 25 2.94 12.90 0.83
CA TRP A 25 2.30 14.19 1.11
C TRP A 25 2.94 14.98 2.25
N VAL A 26 3.49 14.29 3.25
CA VAL A 26 4.16 14.91 4.40
C VAL A 26 5.63 15.19 4.12
N GLY A 27 6.23 14.50 3.15
CA GLY A 27 7.62 14.71 2.78
C GLY A 27 7.80 16.03 2.04
N ASP A 28 8.20 17.08 2.75
CA ASP A 28 8.52 18.36 2.12
C ASP A 28 9.66 18.20 1.11
N PRO A 29 9.52 18.74 -0.11
CA PRO A 29 10.59 18.81 -1.08
C PRO A 29 11.70 19.72 -0.53
N THR A 30 12.90 19.18 -0.37
CA THR A 30 14.08 19.95 0.08
C THR A 30 15.19 19.87 -0.96
N VAL A 31 15.92 20.96 -1.14
CA VAL A 31 17.14 20.96 -1.96
C VAL A 31 18.31 20.63 -1.04
N ALA A 32 19.05 19.57 -1.35
CA ALA A 32 20.24 19.18 -0.61
C ALA A 32 21.42 20.12 -0.94
N ASP A 33 22.45 20.12 -0.09
CA ASP A 33 23.64 20.99 -0.24
C ASP A 33 24.41 20.76 -1.55
N ASP A 34 24.19 19.61 -2.21
CA ASP A 34 24.73 19.26 -3.52
C ASP A 34 23.88 19.76 -4.71
N GLY A 35 22.83 20.54 -4.42
CA GLY A 35 21.90 21.07 -5.42
C GLY A 35 20.89 20.05 -5.94
N ARG A 36 20.85 18.82 -5.40
CA ARG A 36 19.87 17.82 -5.82
C ARG A 36 18.54 18.01 -5.09
N LEU A 37 17.46 17.76 -5.83
CA LEU A 37 16.12 17.72 -5.29
C LEU A 37 15.94 16.44 -4.47
N ARG A 38 15.64 16.59 -3.18
CA ARG A 38 15.39 15.51 -2.24
C ARG A 38 13.89 15.43 -2.02
N GLU A 39 13.25 14.55 -2.80
CA GLU A 39 11.82 14.32 -2.77
C GLU A 39 11.51 12.85 -2.54
N SER A 40 10.37 12.61 -1.90
CA SER A 40 9.96 11.27 -1.50
C SER A 40 9.22 10.54 -2.63
N PHE A 41 9.65 10.74 -3.88
CA PHE A 41 9.02 10.22 -5.10
C PHE A 41 8.84 8.70 -5.09
N ALA A 42 9.71 7.97 -4.40
CA ALA A 42 9.62 6.51 -4.28
C ALA A 42 8.32 6.04 -3.61
N PHE A 43 7.68 6.87 -2.78
CA PHE A 43 6.43 6.51 -2.12
C PHE A 43 5.22 6.50 -3.06
N ILE A 44 5.24 7.24 -4.17
CA ILE A 44 4.16 7.23 -5.17
C ILE A 44 4.01 5.84 -5.82
N PRO A 45 5.03 5.26 -6.48
CA PRO A 45 4.91 3.93 -7.07
C PRO A 45 4.68 2.84 -6.02
N LEU A 46 5.23 2.98 -4.81
CA LEU A 46 4.95 2.07 -3.70
C LEU A 46 3.47 2.11 -3.27
N ALA A 47 2.87 3.31 -3.19
CA ALA A 47 1.46 3.46 -2.86
C ALA A 47 0.57 2.73 -3.87
N TRP A 48 0.86 2.86 -5.17
CA TRP A 48 0.14 2.16 -6.23
C TRP A 48 0.37 0.64 -6.20
N LEU A 49 1.60 0.20 -5.97
CA LEU A 49 1.94 -1.23 -5.88
C LEU A 49 1.16 -1.91 -4.76
N PHE A 50 1.18 -1.33 -3.56
CA PHE A 50 0.48 -1.87 -2.41
C PHE A 50 -1.04 -1.78 -2.55
N LEU A 51 -1.55 -0.74 -3.22
CA LEU A 51 -2.99 -0.63 -3.52
C LEU A 51 -3.43 -1.78 -4.43
N ALA A 52 -2.72 -1.99 -5.55
CA ALA A 52 -3.02 -3.05 -6.50
C ALA A 52 -2.91 -4.44 -5.84
N GLY A 53 -1.82 -4.69 -5.10
CA GLY A 53 -1.64 -5.94 -4.37
C GLY A 53 -2.72 -6.18 -3.31
N GLY A 54 -3.12 -5.14 -2.58
CA GLY A 54 -4.19 -5.20 -1.60
C GLY A 54 -5.53 -5.57 -2.22
N LEU A 55 -5.91 -4.90 -3.32
CA LEU A 55 -7.15 -5.20 -4.06
C LEU A 55 -7.15 -6.63 -4.60
N VAL A 56 -6.07 -7.07 -5.25
CA VAL A 56 -5.95 -8.43 -5.77
C VAL A 56 -6.07 -9.45 -4.63
N SER A 57 -5.38 -9.23 -3.51
CA SER A 57 -5.45 -10.10 -2.35
C SER A 57 -6.87 -10.21 -1.77
N LEU A 58 -7.60 -9.09 -1.67
CA LEU A 58 -8.98 -9.09 -1.20
C LEU A 58 -9.92 -9.85 -2.16
N ILE A 59 -9.75 -9.65 -3.48
CA ILE A 59 -10.52 -10.37 -4.50
C ILE A 59 -10.25 -11.88 -4.40
N CYS A 60 -8.98 -12.30 -4.32
CA CYS A 60 -8.61 -13.70 -4.17
C CYS A 60 -9.19 -14.30 -2.88
N ALA A 61 -9.10 -13.59 -1.75
CA ALA A 61 -9.67 -14.00 -0.47
C ALA A 61 -11.20 -14.17 -0.54
N PHE A 62 -11.89 -13.25 -1.24
CA PHE A 62 -13.33 -13.31 -1.46
C PHE A 62 -13.74 -14.50 -2.33
N LEU A 63 -13.06 -14.70 -3.46
CA LEU A 63 -13.31 -15.83 -4.37
C LEU A 63 -13.05 -17.18 -3.68
N TRP A 64 -11.98 -17.27 -2.89
CA TRP A 64 -11.67 -18.46 -2.10
C TRP A 64 -12.74 -18.74 -1.05
N GLY A 65 -13.18 -17.70 -0.33
CA GLY A 65 -14.25 -17.81 0.66
C GLY A 65 -15.59 -18.25 0.05
N LYS A 66 -15.89 -17.86 -1.19
CA LYS A 66 -17.09 -18.31 -1.92
C LYS A 66 -17.01 -19.77 -2.38
N LYS A 67 -15.81 -20.26 -2.74
CA LYS A 67 -15.60 -21.64 -3.21
C LYS A 67 -15.64 -22.69 -2.08
N HIS A 68 -15.29 -22.29 -0.86
CA HIS A 68 -15.16 -23.18 0.30
C HIS A 68 -16.23 -22.95 1.39
N LYS A 69 -17.33 -22.26 1.04
CA LYS A 69 -18.57 -22.21 1.81
C LYS A 69 -19.59 -23.12 1.17
#